data_AF-A0A0F9MRB8-F1
#
_entry.id   AF-A0A0F9MRB8-F1
#
_cell.length_a   1.000
_cell.length_b   1.000
_cell.length_c   1.000
_cell.angle_alpha   90.00
_cell.angle_beta   90.00
_cell.angle_gamma   90.00
#
_symmetry.space_group_name_H-M   'P 1'
#
loop_
_entity.id
_entity.type
_entity.pdbx_description
1 polymer ?
#
loop_
_entity_poly.entity_id
_entity_poly.type
_entity_poly.pdbx_seq_one_letter_code
_entity_poly.pdbx_strand_id
1 'polypeptide(L)'
;MEKILVRVIMHKNNAYLVQYVTDENIINRVIVPMSDLEMKDNKQGYVTEEALEMGIPHGIPWEIHLNDLNISSEEFAIALHKAGIWTYEDAINDPQGRTNALRSTLTPVLREVKTILKKYR
;
A
#
# COMPACT_ATOMS: atom_id res chain seq x y z
N MET A 1 -16.56 21.43 10.94
CA MET A 1 -15.40 20.52 10.87
C MET A 1 -15.83 19.28 10.12
N GLU A 2 -15.12 18.95 9.05
CA GLU A 2 -15.39 17.75 8.27
C GLU A 2 -15.05 16.51 9.11
N LYS A 3 -15.94 15.51 9.07
CA LYS A 3 -15.77 14.25 9.79
C LYS A 3 -15.53 13.14 8.78
N ILE A 4 -14.40 12.47 8.92
CA ILE A 4 -13.98 11.39 8.05
C ILE A 4 -14.39 10.07 8.71
N LEU A 5 -15.02 9.19 7.92
CA LEU A 5 -15.34 7.84 8.38
C LEU A 5 -14.05 7.02 8.45
N VAL A 6 -13.80 6.42 9.61
CA VAL A 6 -12.62 5.60 9.85
C VAL A 6 -13.02 4.19 10.30
N ARG A 7 -12.18 3.22 9.97
CA ARG A 7 -12.24 1.87 10.50
C ARG A 7 -11.30 1.74 11.69
N VAL A 8 -11.81 1.26 12.82
CA VAL A 8 -10.99 0.95 13.99
C VAL A 8 -10.26 -0.37 13.77
N ILE A 9 -8.93 -0.35 13.85
CA ILE A 9 -8.07 -1.52 13.65
C ILE A 9 -7.72 -2.14 15.00
N MET A 10 -7.31 -1.32 15.96
CA MET A 10 -7.03 -1.76 17.32
C MET A 10 -7.25 -0.62 18.32
N HIS A 11 -7.53 -1.02 19.56
CA HIS A 11 -7.60 -0.13 20.70
C HIS A 11 -6.47 -0.49 21.66
N LYS A 12 -5.74 0.52 22.15
CA LYS A 12 -4.71 0.32 23.18
C LYS A 12 -4.70 1.52 24.12
N ASN A 13 -4.95 1.24 25.40
CA ASN A 13 -5.00 2.25 26.47
C ASN A 13 -6.02 3.35 26.16
N ASN A 14 -5.57 4.58 25.89
CA ASN A 14 -6.41 5.77 25.62
C ASN A 14 -6.33 6.21 24.15
N ALA A 15 -5.97 5.30 23.24
CA ALA A 15 -5.81 5.60 21.83
C ALA A 15 -6.34 4.48 20.94
N TYR A 16 -6.76 4.85 19.73
CA TYR A 16 -7.16 3.94 18.68
C TYR A 16 -6.22 4.05 17.50
N LEU A 17 -5.83 2.90 16.95
CA LEU A 17 -5.31 2.85 15.59
C LEU A 17 -6.50 2.79 14.65
N VAL A 18 -6.65 3.82 13.84
CA VAL A 18 -7.73 3.93 12.85
C VAL A 18 -7.16 3.85 11.44
N GLN A 19 -7.97 3.38 10.51
CA GLN A 19 -7.67 3.33 9.08
C GLN A 19 -8.70 4.13 8.32
N TYR A 20 -8.26 4.97 7.40
CA TYR A 20 -9.12 5.76 6.52
C TYR A 20 -8.60 5.73 5.10
N VAL A 21 -9.44 6.13 4.16
CA VAL A 21 -9.14 6.18 2.73
C VAL A 21 -9.21 7.63 2.31
N THR A 22 -8.17 8.13 1.65
CA THR A 22 -8.15 9.48 1.07
C THR A 22 -8.92 9.51 -0.25
N ASP A 23 -9.17 10.70 -0.78
CA ASP A 23 -9.81 10.87 -2.10
C ASP A 23 -9.02 10.21 -3.25
N GLU A 24 -7.71 10.04 -3.07
CA GLU A 24 -6.81 9.35 -4.01
C GLU A 24 -6.84 7.81 -3.85
N ASN A 25 -7.77 7.27 -3.06
CA ASN A 25 -7.86 5.86 -2.67
C ASN A 25 -6.64 5.33 -1.90
N ILE A 26 -5.84 6.20 -1.29
CA ILE A 26 -4.70 5.80 -0.46
C ILE A 26 -5.23 5.38 0.91
N ILE A 27 -4.80 4.20 1.36
CA ILE A 27 -5.18 3.67 2.67
C ILE A 27 -4.15 4.11 3.70
N ASN A 28 -4.56 4.98 4.61
CA ASN A 28 -3.73 5.49 5.69
C ASN A 28 -4.14 4.90 7.03
N ARG A 29 -3.18 4.85 7.95
CA ARG A 29 -3.40 4.47 9.34
C ARG A 29 -2.75 5.46 10.28
N VAL A 30 -3.51 5.88 11.28
CA VAL A 30 -3.10 6.90 12.23
C VAL A 30 -3.55 6.48 13.62
N ILE A 31 -2.73 6.76 14.63
CA ILE A 31 -3.09 6.62 16.03
C ILE A 31 -3.69 7.94 16.49
N VAL A 32 -4.94 7.90 16.94
CA VAL A 32 -5.68 9.06 17.46
C VAL A 32 -6.10 8.83 18.91
N PRO A 33 -6.17 9.88 19.73
CA PRO A 33 -6.75 9.81 21.07
C PRO A 33 -8.19 9.30 21.07
N MET A 34 -8.59 8.60 22.13
CA MET A 34 -9.98 8.14 22.31
C MET A 34 -11.00 9.29 22.34
N SER A 35 -10.59 10.48 22.81
CA SER A 35 -11.45 11.67 22.84
C SER A 35 -11.87 12.16 21.45
N ASP A 36 -11.08 11.83 20.43
CA ASP A 36 -11.23 12.38 19.09
C ASP A 36 -11.99 11.42 18.16
N LEU A 37 -12.37 10.24 18.68
CA LEU A 37 -13.10 9.21 17.96
C LEU A 37 -14.56 9.14 18.44
N GLU A 38 -15.49 9.47 17.56
CA GLU A 38 -16.91 9.23 17.77
C GLU A 38 -17.30 7.88 17.18
N MET A 39 -17.53 6.89 18.05
CA MET A 39 -17.87 5.54 17.61
C MET A 39 -19.26 5.49 16.96
N LYS A 40 -19.33 4.94 15.74
CA LYS A 40 -20.59 4.63 15.04
C LYS A 40 -21.05 3.21 15.37
N ASP A 41 -20.10 2.27 15.37
CA ASP A 41 -20.28 0.88 15.78
C ASP A 41 -18.95 0.31 16.32
N ASN A 42 -18.89 -0.98 16.65
CA ASN A 42 -17.70 -1.62 17.25
C ASN A 42 -16.45 -1.64 16.36
N LYS A 43 -16.55 -1.32 15.07
CA LYS A 43 -15.46 -1.39 14.07
C LYS A 43 -15.30 -0.10 13.28
N GLN A 44 -16.22 0.86 13.40
CA GLN A 44 -16.21 2.12 12.66
C GLN A 44 -16.51 3.30 13.57
N GLY A 45 -15.92 4.44 13.23
CA GLY A 45 -16.22 5.71 13.89
C GLY A 45 -15.93 6.89 12.97
N TYR A 46 -16.13 8.07 13.49
CA TYR A 46 -15.85 9.33 12.82
C TYR A 46 -14.77 10.08 13.58
N VAL A 47 -13.82 10.65 12.83
CA VAL A 47 -12.73 11.48 13.37
C VAL A 47 -12.71 12.77 12.55
N THR A 48 -12.37 13.90 13.17
CA THR A 48 -12.17 15.15 12.42
C THR A 48 -10.91 15.06 11.56
N GLU A 49 -10.88 15.75 10.44
CA GLU A 49 -9.67 15.83 9.61
C GLU A 49 -8.45 16.32 10.41
N GLU A 50 -8.63 17.37 11.23
CA GLU A 50 -7.59 17.90 12.12
C GLU A 50 -7.00 16.83 13.06
N ALA A 51 -7.84 15.95 13.61
CA ALA A 51 -7.36 14.87 14.48
C ALA A 51 -6.60 13.79 13.71
N LEU A 52 -6.92 13.57 12.42
CA LEU A 52 -6.12 12.68 11.56
C LEU A 52 -4.78 13.30 11.19
N GLU A 53 -4.73 14.61 10.94
CA GLU A 53 -3.49 15.34 10.64
C GLU A 53 -2.56 15.43 11.86
N MET A 54 -3.11 15.65 13.06
CA MET A 54 -2.35 15.72 14.31
C MET A 54 -2.00 14.34 14.89
N GLY A 55 -2.71 13.29 14.46
CA GLY A 55 -2.48 11.94 14.94
C GLY A 55 -1.11 11.41 14.53
N ILE A 56 -0.68 10.31 15.16
CA ILE A 56 0.64 9.72 14.88
C ILE A 56 0.49 8.74 13.71
N PRO A 57 1.13 8.97 12.55
CA PRO A 57 1.08 8.04 11.43
C PRO A 57 1.62 6.66 11.82
N HIS A 58 0.98 5.60 11.32
CA HIS A 58 1.36 4.23 11.63
C HIS A 58 1.46 3.38 10.36
N GLY A 59 2.68 2.92 10.08
CA GLY A 59 2.97 2.08 8.92
C GLY A 59 4.18 2.60 8.15
N ILE A 60 4.46 1.94 7.03
CA ILE A 60 5.47 2.40 6.08
C ILE A 60 4.73 3.26 5.05
N PRO A 61 5.14 4.52 4.81
CA PRO A 61 4.55 5.38 3.78
C PRO A 61 5.02 4.92 2.41
N TRP A 62 4.40 3.87 1.88
CA TRP A 62 4.81 3.22 0.63
C TRP A 62 4.77 4.18 -0.55
N GLU A 63 3.81 5.08 -0.58
CA GLU A 63 3.63 6.13 -1.56
C GLU A 63 4.85 7.06 -1.66
N ILE A 64 5.54 7.34 -0.55
CA ILE A 64 6.76 8.17 -0.56
C ILE A 64 7.93 7.36 -1.11
N HIS A 65 8.07 6.09 -0.71
CA HIS A 65 9.24 5.29 -1.04
C HIS A 65 9.18 4.61 -2.42
N LEU A 66 7.98 4.41 -2.96
CA LEU A 66 7.78 3.71 -4.23
C LEU A 66 7.39 4.65 -5.38
N ASN A 67 7.29 5.97 -5.15
CA ASN A 67 6.84 6.95 -6.13
C ASN A 67 7.65 6.92 -7.45
N ASP A 68 8.96 6.69 -7.34
CA ASP A 68 9.87 6.72 -8.50
C ASP A 68 10.07 5.35 -9.15
N LEU A 69 9.42 4.30 -8.64
CA LEU A 69 9.57 2.94 -9.15
C LEU A 69 8.66 2.71 -10.35
N ASN A 70 9.14 3.15 -11.51
CA ASN A 70 8.53 2.83 -12.79
C ASN A 70 9.08 1.52 -13.35
N ILE A 71 8.17 0.61 -13.70
CA ILE A 71 8.48 -0.55 -14.52
C ILE A 71 8.28 -0.15 -15.96
N SER A 72 9.33 -0.19 -16.78
CA SER A 72 9.18 0.11 -18.20
C SER A 72 8.43 -1.03 -18.89
N SER A 73 7.44 -0.67 -19.71
CA SER A 73 6.75 -1.63 -20.59
C SER A 73 7.73 -2.28 -21.58
N GLU A 74 8.78 -1.57 -21.98
CA GLU A 74 9.86 -2.08 -22.82
C GLU A 74 10.68 -3.15 -22.11
N GLU A 75 11.05 -2.92 -20.84
CA GLU A 75 11.78 -3.90 -20.03
C GLU A 75 10.96 -5.18 -19.83
N PHE A 76 9.65 -5.02 -19.59
CA PHE A 76 8.75 -6.17 -19.47
C PHE A 76 8.62 -6.94 -20.78
N ALA A 77 8.50 -6.25 -21.92
CA ALA A 77 8.46 -6.87 -23.24
C ALA A 77 9.75 -7.67 -23.53
N ILE A 78 10.92 -7.09 -23.22
CA ILE A 78 12.21 -7.79 -23.35
C ILE A 78 12.23 -9.05 -22.45
N ALA A 79 11.71 -8.96 -21.23
CA ALA A 79 11.65 -10.10 -20.31
C ALA A 79 10.75 -11.23 -20.83
N LEU A 80 9.60 -10.89 -21.46
CA LEU A 80 8.71 -11.85 -22.09
C LEU A 80 9.38 -12.56 -23.27
N HIS A 81 10.03 -11.82 -24.17
CA HIS A 81 10.75 -12.42 -25.30
C HIS A 81 11.89 -13.34 -24.85
N LYS A 82 12.62 -12.96 -23.79
CA LYS A 82 13.65 -13.81 -23.17
C LYS A 82 13.09 -15.10 -22.54
N ALA A 83 11.84 -15.07 -22.09
CA ALA A 83 11.12 -16.23 -21.60
C ALA A 83 10.50 -17.08 -22.73
N GLY A 84 10.69 -16.71 -23.99
CA GLY A 84 10.11 -17.39 -25.14
C GLY A 84 8.64 -17.04 -25.41
N ILE A 85 8.12 -15.99 -24.77
CA ILE A 85 6.72 -15.55 -24.94
C ILE A 85 6.68 -14.42 -25.96
N TRP A 86 6.13 -14.70 -27.13
CA TRP A 86 5.99 -13.73 -28.23
C TRP A 86 4.52 -13.42 -28.55
N THR A 87 3.63 -14.40 -28.32
CA THR A 87 2.21 -14.26 -28.61
C THR A 87 1.35 -14.40 -27.36
N TYR A 88 0.06 -14.12 -27.54
CA TYR A 88 -0.96 -14.38 -26.53
C TYR A 88 -1.02 -15.88 -26.17
N GLU A 89 -0.96 -16.76 -27.17
CA GLU A 89 -1.01 -18.21 -27.00
C GLU A 89 0.17 -18.71 -26.16
N ASP A 90 1.39 -18.21 -26.42
CA ASP A 90 2.57 -18.53 -25.61
C ASP A 90 2.34 -18.15 -24.14
N ALA A 91 1.81 -16.95 -23.90
CA ALA A 91 1.57 -16.44 -22.56
C ALA A 91 0.50 -17.24 -21.79
N ILE A 92 -0.48 -17.81 -22.48
CA ILE A 92 -1.52 -18.68 -21.88
C ILE A 92 -0.96 -20.07 -21.61
N ASN A 93 -0.20 -20.63 -22.56
CA ASN A 93 0.33 -21.98 -22.49
C ASN A 93 1.54 -22.11 -21.56
N ASP A 94 2.26 -21.01 -21.28
CA ASP A 94 3.34 -20.95 -20.28
C ASP A 94 3.10 -19.88 -19.19
N PRO A 95 2.23 -20.16 -18.19
CA PRO A 95 2.00 -19.27 -17.06
C PRO A 95 3.25 -19.04 -16.20
N GLN A 96 4.17 -20.01 -16.17
CA GLN A 96 5.39 -19.93 -15.37
C GLN A 96 6.41 -18.98 -16.00
N GLY A 97 6.61 -19.08 -17.31
CA GLY A 97 7.42 -18.15 -18.10
C GLY A 97 6.93 -16.70 -17.94
N ARG A 98 5.62 -16.48 -18.02
CA ARG A 98 4.99 -15.16 -17.81
C ARG A 98 5.27 -14.62 -16.41
N THR A 99 5.10 -15.46 -15.40
CA THR A 99 5.36 -15.08 -13.99
C THR A 99 6.84 -14.76 -13.77
N ASN A 100 7.74 -15.52 -14.39
CA ASN A 100 9.18 -15.31 -14.29
C ASN A 100 9.60 -14.01 -14.98
N ALA A 101 9.06 -13.71 -16.17
CA ALA A 101 9.27 -12.44 -16.87
C ALA A 101 8.79 -11.24 -16.04
N LEU A 102 7.63 -11.36 -15.39
CA LEU A 102 7.12 -10.31 -14.50
C LEU A 102 8.03 -10.13 -13.28
N ARG A 103 8.45 -11.22 -12.64
CA ARG A 103 9.35 -11.17 -11.47
C ARG A 103 10.73 -10.61 -11.80
N SER A 104 11.30 -10.94 -12.96
CA SER A 104 12.59 -10.40 -13.36
C SER A 104 12.50 -8.88 -13.56
N THR A 105 11.42 -8.41 -14.18
CA THR A 105 11.15 -6.98 -14.35
C THR A 105 10.92 -6.27 -13.01
N LEU A 106 10.25 -6.93 -12.06
CA LEU A 106 10.03 -6.40 -10.71
C LEU A 106 11.24 -6.48 -9.77
N THR A 107 12.35 -7.08 -10.18
CA THR A 107 13.50 -7.33 -9.30
C THR A 107 14.07 -6.04 -8.66
N PRO A 108 14.22 -4.91 -9.37
CA PRO A 108 14.63 -3.64 -8.77
C PRO A 108 13.66 -3.17 -7.67
N VAL A 109 12.34 -3.23 -7.94
CA VAL A 109 11.29 -2.87 -6.98
C VAL A 109 11.37 -3.73 -5.72
N LEU A 110 11.48 -5.05 -5.89
CA LEU A 110 11.60 -5.99 -4.77
C LEU A 110 12.87 -5.76 -3.94
N ARG A 111 13.96 -5.29 -4.56
CA ARG A 111 15.19 -4.92 -3.86
C ARG A 111 14.97 -3.67 -3.00
N GLU A 112 14.32 -2.65 -3.55
CA GLU A 112 14.03 -1.41 -2.81
C GLU A 112 13.07 -1.66 -1.64
N VAL A 113 11.99 -2.42 -1.86
CA VAL A 113 11.08 -2.85 -0.79
C VAL A 113 11.83 -3.54 0.34
N LYS A 114 12.78 -4.45 0.02
CA LYS A 114 13.62 -5.09 1.04
C LYS A 114 14.51 -4.10 1.79
N THR A 115 15.05 -3.09 1.10
CA THR A 115 15.86 -2.03 1.73
C THR A 115 15.01 -1.19 2.68
N ILE A 116 13.81 -0.79 2.27
CA ILE A 116 12.85 -0.05 3.09
C ILE A 116 12.48 -0.87 4.33
N LEU A 117 12.08 -2.14 4.16
CA LEU A 117 11.71 -3.01 5.28
C LEU A 117 12.83 -3.15 6.33
N LYS A 118 14.10 -3.13 5.92
CA LYS A 118 15.23 -3.14 6.86
C LYS A 118 15.37 -1.85 7.66
N LYS A 119 14.98 -0.69 7.10
CA LYS A 119 15.02 0.61 7.78
C LYS A 119 13.93 0.74 8.86
N TYR A 120 12.81 0.05 8.69
CA TYR A 120 11.65 0.12 9.58
C TYR A 120 11.55 -1.08 10.56
N ARG A 121 12.59 -1.92 10.63
CA ARG A 121 12.70 -3.03 11.58
C ARG A 121 13.36 -2.57 12.88
#